data_AF-X0TLN1-F1
#
_entry.id   AF-X0TLN1-F1
#
_cell.length_a   1.000
_cell.length_b   1.000
_cell.length_c   1.000
_cell.angle_alpha   90.00
_cell.angle_beta   90.00
_cell.angle_gamma   90.00
#
_symmetry.space_group_name_H-M   'P 1'
#
loop_
_entity.id
_entity.type
_entity.pdbx_description
1 polymer ?
#
loop_
_entity_poly.entity_id
_entity_poly.type
_entity_poly.pdbx_seq_one_letter_code
_entity_poly.pdbx_strand_id
1 'polypeptide(L)'
;QEIYSNLLQRRWVKALGRWGTPILMKNSNELGFLRVRNNQRTTFGKQGEALDAEHLDHYSTGMVSCASCPAHCRHRYQILEGPYAGTMGEGPEYASIGSMGSTLGNGNLESAIYATELCNRYGLDTISTGSYIAWAMELYQRRIIDDSTVGYPLRWGDQKAIIKLIHQIA
;
A
#
# COMPACT_ATOMS: atom_id res chain seq x y z
N GLN A 1 -23.10 12.79 22.86
CA GLN A 1 -22.76 11.42 23.31
C GLN A 1 -23.53 10.35 22.53
N GLU A 2 -24.83 10.52 22.27
CA GLU A 2 -25.65 9.57 21.50
C GLU A 2 -25.11 9.25 20.09
N ILE A 3 -24.65 10.25 19.34
CA ILE A 3 -24.05 10.06 18.00
C ILE A 3 -22.82 9.14 18.05
N TYR A 4 -21.97 9.27 19.07
CA TYR A 4 -20.77 8.45 19.23
C TYR A 4 -21.14 6.99 19.47
N SER A 5 -22.08 6.74 20.39
CA SER A 5 -22.59 5.40 20.66
C SER A 5 -23.22 4.78 19.42
N ASN A 6 -24.01 5.55 18.68
CA ASN A 6 -24.63 5.10 17.44
C ASN A 6 -23.60 4.75 16.34
N LEU A 7 -22.51 5.52 16.22
CA LEU A 7 -21.42 5.23 15.28
C LEU A 7 -20.69 3.94 15.64
N LEU A 8 -20.30 3.77 16.91
CA LEU A 8 -19.59 2.58 17.38
C LEU A 8 -20.39 1.28 17.23
N GLN A 9 -21.72 1.36 17.17
CA GLN A 9 -22.58 0.21 16.92
C GLN A 9 -22.61 -0.21 15.44
N ARG A 10 -22.23 0.67 14.50
CA ARG A 10 -22.26 0.35 13.06
C ARG A 10 -21.19 -0.67 12.70
N ARG A 11 -21.58 -1.69 11.92
CA ARG A 11 -20.68 -2.77 11.47
C ARG A 11 -19.46 -2.26 10.71
N TRP A 12 -19.63 -1.25 9.86
CA TRP A 12 -18.54 -0.68 9.08
C TRP A 12 -17.53 0.08 9.96
N VAL A 13 -17.97 0.77 11.01
CA VAL A 13 -17.07 1.44 11.97
C VAL A 13 -16.24 0.40 12.73
N LYS A 14 -16.87 -0.70 13.18
CA LYS A 14 -16.15 -1.81 13.82
C LYS A 14 -15.11 -2.46 12.90
N ALA A 15 -15.45 -2.65 11.63
CA ALA A 15 -14.53 -3.20 10.64
C ALA A 15 -13.33 -2.27 10.39
N LEU A 16 -13.59 -0.97 10.22
CA LEU A 16 -12.53 0.04 10.10
C LEU A 16 -11.66 0.11 11.36
N GLY A 17 -12.23 -0.02 12.54
CA GLY A 17 -11.49 -0.03 13.80
C GLY A 17 -10.65 -1.31 14.03
N ARG A 18 -10.86 -2.37 13.23
CA ARG A 18 -10.03 -3.60 13.28
C ARG A 18 -8.90 -3.57 12.26
N TRP A 19 -9.21 -3.20 11.01
CA TRP A 19 -8.32 -3.38 9.87
C TRP A 19 -8.15 -2.13 9.01
N GLY A 20 -8.79 -1.03 9.37
CA GLY A 20 -8.75 0.22 8.61
C GLY A 20 -9.40 0.09 7.24
N THR A 21 -9.00 0.97 6.32
CA THR A 21 -9.42 0.88 4.91
C THR A 21 -8.88 -0.34 4.14
N PRO A 22 -7.71 -0.95 4.48
CA PRO A 22 -7.23 -2.17 3.83
C PRO A 22 -8.22 -3.33 3.71
N ILE A 23 -9.31 -3.37 4.49
CA ILE A 23 -10.43 -4.32 4.32
C ILE A 23 -10.98 -4.40 2.89
N LEU A 24 -10.75 -3.38 2.08
CA LEU A 24 -11.16 -3.33 0.68
C LEU A 24 -10.24 -4.13 -0.25
N MET A 25 -9.02 -4.50 0.15
CA MET A 25 -8.03 -5.17 -0.71
C MET A 25 -8.57 -6.48 -1.29
N LYS A 26 -9.03 -7.38 -0.41
CA LYS A 26 -9.57 -8.68 -0.81
C LYS A 26 -10.75 -8.55 -1.78
N ASN A 27 -11.76 -7.77 -1.39
CA ASN A 27 -12.95 -7.55 -2.21
C ASN A 27 -12.59 -6.90 -3.56
N SER A 28 -11.64 -5.97 -3.59
CA SER A 28 -11.19 -5.34 -4.84
C SER A 28 -10.48 -6.34 -5.75
N ASN A 29 -9.71 -7.27 -5.17
CA ASN A 29 -8.99 -8.29 -5.91
C ASN A 29 -9.95 -9.33 -6.52
N GLU A 30 -10.96 -9.74 -5.76
CA GLU A 30 -11.97 -10.72 -6.16
C GLU A 30 -12.97 -10.15 -7.18
N LEU A 31 -13.43 -8.91 -6.98
CA LEU A 31 -14.43 -8.27 -7.84
C LEU A 31 -13.83 -7.63 -9.11
N GLY A 32 -12.50 -7.58 -9.24
CA GLY A 32 -11.85 -7.01 -10.41
C GLY A 32 -11.85 -5.49 -10.43
N PHE A 33 -11.58 -4.85 -9.29
CA PHE A 33 -11.44 -3.39 -9.16
C PHE A 33 -10.03 -2.94 -8.74
N LEU A 34 -9.07 -3.86 -8.64
CA LEU A 34 -7.69 -3.50 -8.34
C LEU A 34 -6.97 -2.95 -9.57
N ARG A 35 -6.15 -1.93 -9.34
CA ARG A 35 -5.17 -1.51 -10.33
C ARG A 35 -3.98 -2.46 -10.27
N VAL A 36 -3.70 -3.15 -11.37
CA VAL A 36 -2.57 -4.10 -11.43
C VAL A 36 -1.68 -3.82 -12.63
N ARG A 37 -0.37 -3.62 -12.37
CA ARG A 37 0.65 -3.29 -13.38
C ARG A 37 0.21 -2.16 -14.30
N ASN A 38 0.05 -0.96 -13.72
CA ASN A 38 -0.47 0.22 -14.41
C ASN A 38 -1.81 -0.01 -15.14
N ASN A 39 -2.78 -0.64 -14.46
CA ASN A 39 -4.13 -0.93 -14.99
C ASN A 39 -4.18 -1.89 -16.19
N GLN A 40 -3.11 -2.62 -16.49
CA GLN A 40 -3.14 -3.67 -17.51
C GLN A 40 -4.04 -4.85 -17.12
N ARG A 41 -4.30 -5.00 -15.82
CA ARG A 41 -5.23 -5.99 -15.26
C ARG A 41 -6.01 -5.40 -14.10
N THR A 42 -7.14 -6.02 -13.81
CA THR A 42 -8.08 -5.61 -12.77
C THR A 42 -8.07 -6.48 -11.51
N THR A 43 -7.33 -7.61 -11.56
CA THR A 43 -7.12 -8.53 -10.45
C THR A 43 -5.66 -8.96 -10.41
N PHE A 44 -5.12 -9.09 -9.19
CA PHE A 44 -3.77 -9.61 -8.97
C PHE A 44 -3.80 -11.13 -8.71
N GLY A 45 -5.00 -11.70 -8.54
CA GLY A 45 -5.21 -13.11 -8.22
C GLY A 45 -4.53 -13.50 -6.92
N LYS A 46 -4.05 -14.74 -6.85
CA LYS A 46 -3.38 -15.29 -5.66
C LYS A 46 -2.14 -14.50 -5.21
N GLN A 47 -1.48 -13.80 -6.13
CA GLN A 47 -0.30 -12.98 -5.81
C GLN A 47 -0.65 -11.75 -4.97
N GLY A 48 -1.92 -11.33 -4.99
CA GLY A 48 -2.43 -10.22 -4.19
C GLY A 48 -2.92 -10.60 -2.79
N GLU A 49 -3.08 -11.89 -2.48
CA GLU A 49 -3.62 -12.35 -1.17
C GLU A 49 -2.76 -11.86 0.00
N ALA A 50 -1.44 -11.83 -0.17
CA ALA A 50 -0.52 -11.32 0.84
C ALA A 50 -0.69 -9.82 1.14
N LEU A 51 -1.40 -9.07 0.29
CA LEU A 51 -1.73 -7.66 0.49
C LEU A 51 -3.06 -7.45 1.20
N ASP A 52 -3.82 -8.52 1.48
CA ASP A 52 -5.09 -8.44 2.18
C ASP A 52 -4.91 -7.99 3.63
N ALA A 53 -5.96 -7.37 4.19
CA ALA A 53 -5.90 -6.67 5.46
C ALA A 53 -5.46 -7.57 6.63
N GLU A 54 -5.83 -8.84 6.61
CA GLU A 54 -5.50 -9.83 7.62
C GLU A 54 -3.97 -9.98 7.79
N HIS A 55 -3.20 -9.79 6.72
CA HIS A 55 -1.74 -9.89 6.78
C HIS A 55 -1.07 -8.67 7.43
N LEU A 56 -1.78 -7.56 7.62
CA LEU A 56 -1.29 -6.43 8.41
C LEU A 56 -1.23 -6.74 9.90
N ASP A 57 -1.99 -7.73 10.39
CA ASP A 57 -2.01 -8.10 11.81
C ASP A 57 -0.60 -8.51 12.30
N HIS A 58 0.26 -9.03 11.41
CA HIS A 58 1.64 -9.39 11.72
C HIS A 58 2.53 -8.19 12.06
N TYR A 59 2.21 -7.01 11.53
CA TYR A 59 2.97 -5.77 11.75
C TYR A 59 2.25 -4.83 12.69
N SER A 60 1.01 -5.14 13.09
CA SER A 60 0.14 -4.23 13.83
C SER A 60 0.62 -4.01 15.26
N THR A 61 0.72 -2.74 15.65
CA THR A 61 0.93 -2.32 17.04
C THR A 61 -0.32 -1.64 17.62
N GLY A 62 -1.44 -1.65 16.86
CA GLY A 62 -2.72 -1.08 17.25
C GLY A 62 -3.29 -0.12 16.21
N MET A 63 -4.32 0.61 16.62
CA MET A 63 -5.07 1.55 15.77
C MET A 63 -5.14 2.93 16.41
N VAL A 64 -5.14 3.98 15.58
CA VAL A 64 -5.16 5.39 16.00
C VAL A 64 -6.35 6.10 15.39
N SER A 65 -6.87 7.06 16.13
CA SER A 65 -7.92 7.97 15.68
C SER A 65 -7.36 9.33 15.29
N CYS A 66 -8.04 9.99 14.35
CA CYS A 66 -7.96 11.44 14.23
C CYS A 66 -8.57 12.11 15.46
N ALA A 67 -8.34 13.41 15.62
CA ALA A 67 -8.91 14.19 16.71
C ALA A 67 -10.43 13.96 16.85
N SER A 68 -10.85 13.53 18.05
CA SER A 68 -12.24 13.24 18.42
C SER A 68 -12.96 12.16 17.61
N CYS A 69 -12.27 11.41 16.75
CA CYS A 69 -12.90 10.38 15.93
C CYS A 69 -13.01 9.05 16.69
N PRO A 70 -14.20 8.46 16.90
CA PRO A 70 -14.35 7.20 17.61
C PRO A 70 -14.06 5.95 16.76
N ALA A 71 -13.76 6.10 15.47
CA ALA A 71 -13.60 4.96 14.57
C ALA A 71 -12.22 4.29 14.66
N HIS A 72 -11.18 5.03 15.05
CA HIS A 72 -9.79 4.53 15.11
C HIS A 72 -9.37 3.76 13.84
N CYS A 73 -9.58 4.32 12.65
CA CYS A 73 -9.37 3.57 11.40
C CYS A 73 -7.91 3.53 10.92
N ARG A 74 -7.01 4.32 11.51
CA ARG A 74 -5.63 4.42 11.05
C ARG A 74 -4.78 3.35 11.73
N HIS A 75 -4.23 2.44 10.95
CA HIS A 75 -3.40 1.37 11.48
C HIS A 75 -2.04 1.91 11.93
N ARG A 76 -1.47 1.33 12.99
CA ARG A 76 -0.08 1.56 13.43
C ARG A 76 0.70 0.29 13.19
N TYR A 77 1.87 0.42 12.58
CA TYR A 77 2.72 -0.72 12.27
C TYR A 77 4.13 -0.56 12.76
N GLN A 78 4.80 -1.71 12.93
CA GLN A 78 6.22 -1.83 13.11
C GLN A 78 6.71 -3.11 12.43
N ILE A 79 7.79 -2.99 11.65
CA ILE A 79 8.51 -4.11 11.04
C ILE A 79 9.75 -4.37 11.89
N LEU A 80 9.84 -5.55 12.48
CA LEU A 80 10.88 -5.90 13.47
C LEU A 80 12.09 -6.62 12.86
N GLU A 81 11.88 -7.37 11.78
CA GLU A 81 12.87 -8.24 11.17
C GLU A 81 12.88 -8.05 9.64
N GLY A 82 13.87 -8.64 8.97
CA GLY A 82 13.96 -8.59 7.52
C GLY A 82 14.64 -7.31 6.97
N PRO A 83 14.61 -7.12 5.64
CA PRO A 83 15.32 -6.03 4.98
C PRO A 83 14.75 -4.64 5.30
N TYR A 84 13.51 -4.57 5.81
CA TYR A 84 12.84 -3.32 6.17
C TYR A 84 12.67 -3.16 7.69
N ALA A 85 13.44 -3.93 8.49
CA ALA A 85 13.46 -3.84 9.94
C ALA A 85 13.72 -2.40 10.44
N GLY A 86 13.00 -2.01 11.50
CA GLY A 86 13.07 -0.66 12.08
C GLY A 86 12.05 0.31 11.49
N THR A 87 11.36 -0.06 10.41
CA THR A 87 10.24 0.72 9.86
C THR A 87 9.09 0.73 10.85
N MET A 88 8.60 1.92 11.19
CA MET A 88 7.42 2.10 12.04
C MET A 88 6.68 3.36 11.61
N GLY A 89 5.36 3.34 11.74
CA GLY A 89 4.56 4.46 11.29
C GLY A 89 3.07 4.20 11.44
N GLU A 90 2.31 5.02 10.72
CA GLU A 90 0.86 5.00 10.67
C GLU A 90 0.37 4.85 9.24
N GLY A 91 -0.83 4.31 9.06
CA GLY A 91 -1.27 3.70 7.80
C GLY A 91 -0.87 2.22 7.77
N PRO A 92 -0.59 1.61 6.62
CA PRO A 92 -0.94 2.08 5.29
C PRO A 92 -2.44 1.94 5.04
N GLU A 93 -3.00 2.85 4.26
CA GLU A 93 -4.38 2.82 3.80
C GLU A 93 -4.51 1.86 2.60
N TYR A 94 -5.74 1.45 2.28
CA TYR A 94 -6.05 0.70 1.05
C TYR A 94 -5.39 1.32 -0.20
N ALA A 95 -5.48 2.65 -0.34
CA ALA A 95 -4.90 3.35 -1.49
C ALA A 95 -3.37 3.24 -1.53
N SER A 96 -2.71 3.30 -0.37
CA SER A 96 -1.25 3.19 -0.24
C SER A 96 -0.77 1.76 -0.53
N ILE A 97 -1.43 0.74 0.03
CA ILE A 97 -1.14 -0.67 -0.27
C ILE A 97 -1.38 -0.98 -1.75
N GLY A 98 -2.50 -0.55 -2.31
CA GLY A 98 -2.81 -0.77 -3.73
C GLY A 98 -1.82 -0.06 -4.66
N SER A 99 -1.33 1.13 -4.27
CA SER A 99 -0.40 1.93 -5.07
C SER A 99 1.04 1.44 -4.99
N MET A 100 1.50 0.98 -3.83
CA MET A 100 2.86 0.44 -3.62
C MET A 100 2.96 -1.08 -3.82
N GLY A 101 1.79 -1.74 -3.90
CA GLY A 101 1.64 -3.17 -4.11
C GLY A 101 1.19 -3.49 -5.53
N SER A 102 -0.11 -3.79 -5.69
CA SER A 102 -0.67 -4.35 -6.92
C SER A 102 -0.43 -3.47 -8.16
N THR A 103 -0.51 -2.14 -8.02
CA THR A 103 -0.27 -1.18 -9.11
C THR A 103 1.13 -1.35 -9.72
N LEU A 104 2.13 -1.69 -8.89
CA LEU A 104 3.52 -1.92 -9.26
C LEU A 104 3.83 -3.40 -9.53
N GLY A 105 2.81 -4.27 -9.48
CA GLY A 105 2.99 -5.72 -9.52
C GLY A 105 3.80 -6.27 -8.34
N ASN A 106 3.82 -5.55 -7.22
CA ASN A 106 4.52 -5.93 -5.99
C ASN A 106 3.55 -6.65 -5.03
N GLY A 107 3.73 -7.96 -4.85
CA GLY A 107 2.93 -8.77 -3.92
C GLY A 107 3.52 -8.84 -2.50
N ASN A 108 4.59 -8.09 -2.20
CA ASN A 108 5.23 -8.11 -0.89
C ASN A 108 4.70 -6.96 -0.01
N LEU A 109 3.93 -7.31 1.02
CA LEU A 109 3.30 -6.35 1.92
C LEU A 109 4.32 -5.53 2.72
N GLU A 110 5.40 -6.15 3.21
CA GLU A 110 6.43 -5.46 3.99
C GLU A 110 7.11 -4.35 3.17
N SER A 111 7.44 -4.63 1.91
CA SER A 111 7.95 -3.67 0.94
C SER A 111 6.94 -2.56 0.63
N ALA A 112 5.65 -2.89 0.52
CA ALA A 112 4.60 -1.89 0.30
C ALA A 112 4.40 -0.97 1.51
N ILE A 113 4.50 -1.51 2.74
CA ILE A 113 4.50 -0.73 4.00
C ILE A 113 5.71 0.20 4.01
N TYR A 114 6.90 -0.31 3.73
CA TYR A 114 8.13 0.49 3.71
C TYR A 114 8.10 1.60 2.65
N ALA A 115 7.64 1.29 1.44
CA ALA A 115 7.45 2.28 0.39
C ALA A 115 6.44 3.37 0.78
N THR A 116 5.38 3.00 1.50
CA THR A 116 4.39 3.94 2.05
C THR A 116 5.04 4.85 3.11
N GLU A 117 5.83 4.28 4.02
CA GLU A 117 6.55 5.07 5.04
C GLU A 117 7.54 6.07 4.41
N LEU A 118 8.25 5.67 3.34
CA LEU A 118 9.10 6.61 2.60
C LEU A 118 8.29 7.77 2.00
N CYS A 119 7.12 7.48 1.41
CA CYS A 119 6.25 8.53 0.90
C CYS A 119 5.79 9.48 2.01
N ASN A 120 5.39 8.94 3.17
CA ASN A 120 5.03 9.75 4.34
C ASN A 120 6.18 10.66 4.79
N ARG A 121 7.41 10.12 4.87
CA ARG A 121 8.60 10.86 5.29
C ARG A 121 9.01 11.96 4.33
N TYR A 122 8.84 11.72 3.02
CA TYR A 122 9.18 12.69 1.99
C TYR A 122 8.02 13.64 1.65
N GLY A 123 6.83 13.45 2.22
CA GLY A 123 5.66 14.26 1.89
C GLY A 123 5.13 14.00 0.49
N LEU A 124 5.31 12.78 -0.02
CA LEU A 124 4.84 12.35 -1.33
C LEU A 124 3.45 11.71 -1.23
N ASP A 125 2.55 12.03 -2.15
CA ASP A 125 1.28 11.31 -2.30
C ASP A 125 1.55 9.89 -2.82
N THR A 126 1.11 8.87 -2.08
CA THR A 126 1.33 7.46 -2.43
C THR A 126 0.64 7.08 -3.74
N ILE A 127 -0.54 7.66 -4.04
CA ILE A 127 -1.29 7.34 -5.26
C ILE A 127 -0.55 7.86 -6.49
N SER A 128 -0.15 9.13 -6.48
CA SER A 128 0.59 9.75 -7.59
C SER A 128 1.97 9.11 -7.75
N THR A 129 2.71 8.91 -6.66
CA THR A 129 4.03 8.27 -6.67
C THR A 129 3.96 6.86 -7.25
N GLY A 130 3.03 6.03 -6.77
CA GLY A 130 2.81 4.69 -7.32
C GLY A 130 2.40 4.71 -8.78
N SER A 131 1.61 5.71 -9.21
CA SER A 131 1.20 5.84 -10.62
C SER A 131 2.37 6.23 -11.53
N TYR A 132 3.24 7.14 -11.11
CA TYR A 132 4.43 7.52 -11.88
C TYR A 132 5.44 6.38 -12.00
N ILE A 133 5.68 5.64 -10.91
CA ILE A 133 6.54 4.45 -10.93
C ILE A 133 5.95 3.37 -11.85
N ALA A 134 4.64 3.11 -11.76
CA ALA A 134 3.97 2.15 -12.62
C ALA A 134 4.07 2.52 -14.10
N TRP A 135 3.91 3.80 -14.42
CA TRP A 135 4.08 4.30 -15.77
C TRP A 135 5.50 4.08 -16.28
N ALA A 136 6.53 4.40 -15.49
CA ALA A 136 7.92 4.14 -15.84
C ALA A 136 8.20 2.64 -16.05
N MET A 137 7.69 1.76 -15.19
CA MET A 137 7.79 0.31 -15.35
C MET A 137 7.11 -0.18 -16.63
N GLU A 138 5.98 0.40 -17.02
CA GLU A 138 5.33 0.07 -18.28
C GLU A 138 6.13 0.53 -19.50
N LEU A 139 6.69 1.74 -19.49
CA LEU A 139 7.58 2.21 -20.55
C LEU A 139 8.78 1.27 -20.72
N TYR A 140 9.34 0.80 -19.60
CA TYR A 140 10.44 -0.16 -19.60
C TYR A 140 10.00 -1.53 -20.15
N GLN A 141 8.86 -2.07 -19.70
CA GLN A 141 8.30 -3.31 -20.23
C GLN A 141 8.08 -3.26 -21.74
N ARG A 142 7.65 -2.10 -22.26
CA ARG A 142 7.41 -1.85 -23.68
C ARG A 142 8.67 -1.50 -24.47
N ARG A 143 9.84 -1.46 -23.82
CA ARG A 143 11.15 -1.10 -24.41
C ARG A 143 11.18 0.31 -25.00
N ILE A 144 10.37 1.22 -24.45
CA ILE A 144 10.41 2.65 -24.78
C ILE A 144 11.58 3.32 -24.04
N ILE A 145 11.85 2.85 -22.82
CA ILE A 145 13.06 3.15 -22.05
C ILE A 145 13.76 1.82 -21.69
N ASP A 146 15.03 1.89 -21.32
CA ASP A 146 15.82 0.73 -20.90
C ASP A 146 16.80 1.07 -19.77
N ASP A 147 17.70 0.14 -19.45
CA ASP A 147 18.71 0.29 -18.40
C ASP A 147 19.63 1.50 -18.64
N SER A 148 19.81 1.95 -19.89
CA SER A 148 20.61 3.15 -20.19
C SER A 148 19.89 4.44 -19.79
N THR A 149 18.55 4.47 -19.83
CA THR A 149 17.75 5.61 -19.37
C THR A 149 17.66 5.68 -17.85
N VAL A 150 17.46 4.54 -17.19
CA VAL A 150 17.16 4.48 -15.74
C VAL A 150 18.39 4.19 -14.89
N GLY A 151 19.38 3.49 -15.45
CA GLY A 151 20.58 3.01 -14.76
C GLY A 151 20.41 1.66 -14.04
N TYR A 152 19.25 1.02 -14.15
CA TYR A 152 18.95 -0.31 -13.59
C TYR A 152 17.64 -0.88 -14.17
N PRO A 153 17.40 -2.20 -14.08
CA PRO A 153 16.17 -2.80 -14.58
C PRO A 153 14.91 -2.35 -13.82
N LEU A 154 13.87 -1.90 -14.55
CA LEU A 154 12.55 -1.56 -13.99
C LEU A 154 11.51 -2.65 -14.27
N ARG A 155 11.70 -3.82 -13.65
CA ARG A 155 10.75 -4.94 -13.79
C ARG A 155 9.60 -4.81 -12.80
N TRP A 156 8.40 -5.24 -13.20
CA TRP A 156 7.25 -5.32 -12.32
C TRP A 156 7.56 -6.13 -11.05
N GLY A 157 7.19 -5.60 -9.89
CA GLY A 157 7.39 -6.24 -8.59
C GLY A 157 8.83 -6.21 -8.05
N ASP A 158 9.77 -5.54 -8.74
CA ASP A 158 11.13 -5.36 -8.21
C ASP A 158 11.13 -4.33 -7.07
N GLN A 159 11.13 -4.84 -5.84
CA GLN A 159 11.09 -4.04 -4.62
C GLN A 159 12.26 -3.05 -4.55
N LYS A 160 13.47 -3.46 -4.95
CA LYS A 160 14.66 -2.59 -4.87
C LYS A 160 14.54 -1.43 -5.86
N ALA A 161 14.04 -1.72 -7.06
CA ALA A 161 13.80 -0.70 -8.07
C ALA A 161 12.71 0.31 -7.63
N ILE A 162 11.63 -0.16 -7.01
CA ILE A 162 10.55 0.68 -6.48
C ILE A 162 11.10 1.65 -5.43
N ILE A 163 11.77 1.11 -4.41
CA ILE A 163 12.33 1.92 -3.32
C ILE A 163 13.35 2.93 -3.85
N LYS A 164 14.22 2.51 -4.78
CA LYS A 164 15.19 3.42 -5.40
C LYS A 164 14.54 4.56 -6.17
N LEU A 165 13.45 4.30 -6.92
CA LEU A 165 12.73 5.35 -7.63
C LEU A 165 12.06 6.34 -6.67
N ILE A 166 11.49 5.90 -5.55
CA ILE A 166 10.91 6.80 -4.54
C ILE A 166 11.97 7.79 -4.04
N HIS A 167 13.18 7.32 -3.74
CA HIS A 167 14.29 8.20 -3.34
C HIS A 167 14.77 9.15 -4.45
N GLN A 168 14.58 8.81 -5.73
CA GLN A 168 14.96 9.69 -6.85
C GLN A 168 13.88 10.72 -7.18
N ILE A 169 12.63 10.49 -6.77
CA ILE A 169 11.52 11.43 -6.93
C ILE A 169 11.59 12.56 -5.90
N ALA A 170 12.02 12.25 -4.68
CA ALA A 170 12.17 13.19 -3.56
C ALA A 170 13.45 14.04 -3.66
#